data_AF-A0A2M9WKJ7-F1
#
_entry.id   AF-A0A2M9WKJ7-F1
#
_cell.length_a   1.000
_cell.length_b   1.000
_cell.length_c   1.000
_cell.angle_alpha   90.00
_cell.angle_beta   90.00
_cell.angle_gamma   90.00
#
_symmetry.space_group_name_H-M   'P 1'
#
loop_
_entity.id
_entity.type
_entity.pdbx_description
1 polymer ?
#
loop_
_entity_poly.entity_id
_entity_poly.type
_entity_poly.pdbx_seq_one_letter_code
_entity_poly.pdbx_strand_id
1 'polypeptide(L)'
;MLNPLFLFPYVILPVMNMLLAASMIAVHLVPASAYNVLSGTPGPLVAFIATNGTWQALVFSLLLFALDILLYLPIIKMSKDVQDEIDLLNDKEAGYKHVK
;
A
#
# COMPACT_ATOMS: atom_id res chain seq x y z
N MET A 1 -5.36 15.12 8.31
CA MET A 1 -5.68 13.74 7.87
C MET A 1 -5.74 13.56 6.35
N LEU A 2 -5.45 14.59 5.54
CA LEU A 2 -5.29 14.43 4.08
C LEU A 2 -3.92 14.98 3.72
N ASN A 3 -2.89 14.12 3.68
CA ASN A 3 -1.62 14.46 3.07
C ASN A 3 -1.73 14.12 1.58
N PRO A 4 -1.77 15.11 0.67
CA PRO A 4 -1.87 14.87 -0.76
C PRO A 4 -0.73 13.99 -1.30
N LEU A 5 0.41 13.96 -0.60
CA LEU A 5 1.54 13.12 -0.97
C LEU A 5 1.20 11.63 -0.98
N PHE A 6 0.35 11.17 -0.05
CA PHE A 6 -0.08 9.77 0.01
C PHE A 6 -1.26 9.48 -0.93
N LEU A 7 -1.90 10.49 -1.52
CA LEU A 7 -2.98 10.30 -2.48
C LEU A 7 -2.47 9.63 -3.76
N PHE A 8 -1.26 10.01 -4.19
CA PHE A 8 -0.62 9.42 -5.37
C PHE A 8 -0.42 7.90 -5.26
N PRO A 9 0.28 7.35 -4.24
CA PRO A 9 0.42 5.90 -4.11
C PRO A 9 -0.91 5.22 -3.80
N TYR A 10 -1.83 5.88 -3.09
CA TYR A 10 -3.13 5.32 -2.79
C TYR A 10 -3.97 5.00 -4.04
N VAL A 11 -3.81 5.76 -5.12
CA VAL A 11 -4.51 5.48 -6.39
C VAL A 11 -3.69 4.55 -7.29
N ILE A 12 -2.38 4.78 -7.39
CA ILE A 12 -1.51 4.01 -8.28
C ILE A 12 -1.38 2.56 -7.84
N LEU A 13 -1.23 2.28 -6.53
CA LEU A 13 -1.04 0.91 -6.04
C LEU A 13 -2.24 0.01 -6.34
N PRO A 14 -3.50 0.37 -6.03
CA PRO A 14 -4.66 -0.44 -6.40
C PRO A 14 -4.79 -0.65 -7.91
N VAL A 15 -4.49 0.37 -8.72
CA VAL A 15 -4.55 0.26 -10.19
C VAL A 15 -3.51 -0.76 -10.69
N MET A 16 -2.28 -0.67 -10.20
CA MET A 16 -1.22 -1.63 -10.54
C MET A 16 -1.58 -3.04 -10.09
N ASN A 17 -2.11 -3.20 -8.88
CA ASN A 17 -2.53 -4.51 -8.37
C ASN A 17 -3.67 -5.11 -9.20
N MET A 18 -4.65 -4.30 -9.62
CA MET A 18 -5.72 -4.77 -10.51
C MET A 18 -5.18 -5.19 -11.89
N LEU A 19 -4.27 -4.41 -12.48
CA LEU A 19 -3.66 -4.75 -13.78
C LEU A 19 -2.84 -6.04 -13.69
N LEU A 20 -2.02 -6.18 -12.66
CA LEU A 20 -1.22 -7.38 -12.42
C LEU A 20 -2.12 -8.59 -12.19
N ALA A 21 -3.11 -8.49 -11.30
CA ALA A 21 -4.05 -9.59 -11.04
C ALA A 21 -4.81 -10.00 -12.31
N ALA A 22 -5.33 -9.04 -13.08
CA ALA A 22 -6.02 -9.31 -14.33
C ALA A 22 -5.11 -10.01 -15.36
N SER A 23 -3.86 -9.55 -15.49
CA SER A 23 -2.88 -10.18 -16.40
C SER A 23 -2.58 -11.63 -16.00
N MET A 24 -2.44 -11.91 -14.71
CA MET A 24 -2.12 -13.24 -14.18
C MET A 24 -3.29 -14.22 -14.33
N ILE A 25 -4.52 -13.72 -14.22
CA ILE A 25 -5.73 -14.49 -14.52
C ILE A 25 -5.82 -14.75 -16.02
N ALA A 26 -5.52 -13.75 -16.87
CA ALA A 26 -5.59 -13.88 -18.32
C ALA A 26 -4.61 -14.92 -18.88
N VAL A 27 -3.42 -15.06 -18.29
CA VAL A 27 -2.44 -16.10 -18.65
C VAL A 27 -2.71 -17.45 -17.96
N HIS A 28 -3.84 -17.60 -17.26
CA HIS A 28 -4.23 -18.81 -16.50
C HIS A 28 -3.24 -19.23 -15.40
N LEU A 29 -2.39 -18.31 -14.94
CA LEU A 29 -1.40 -18.61 -13.90
C LEU A 29 -2.02 -18.57 -12.50
N VAL A 30 -3.05 -17.73 -12.31
CA VAL A 30 -3.86 -17.66 -11.10
C VAL A 30 -5.33 -17.90 -11.47
N PRO A 31 -6.04 -18.84 -10.83
CA PRO A 31 -7.45 -19.05 -11.10
C PRO A 31 -8.28 -17.82 -10.73
N ALA A 32 -9.37 -17.59 -11.46
CA ALA A 32 -10.32 -16.53 -11.14
C ALA A 32 -11.01 -16.78 -9.79
N SER A 33 -11.36 -15.70 -9.10
CA SER A 33 -12.12 -15.78 -7.86
C SER A 33 -13.50 -16.40 -8.11
N ALA A 34 -13.83 -17.46 -7.37
CA ALA A 34 -15.09 -18.18 -7.47
C ALA A 34 -15.99 -17.95 -6.23
N TYR A 35 -15.43 -17.42 -5.14
CA TYR A 35 -16.12 -17.27 -3.87
C TYR A 35 -16.02 -15.84 -3.33
N ASN A 36 -17.12 -15.38 -2.74
CA ASN A 36 -17.14 -14.17 -1.95
C ASN A 36 -16.46 -14.44 -0.60
N VAL A 37 -15.42 -13.67 -0.31
CA VAL A 37 -14.75 -13.64 0.99
C VAL A 37 -15.51 -12.77 1.98
N LEU A 38 -15.48 -13.14 3.27
CA LEU A 38 -15.99 -12.29 4.34
C LEU A 38 -15.14 -11.02 4.49
N SER A 39 -15.76 -9.94 4.95
CA SER A 39 -15.09 -8.64 5.19
C SER A 39 -14.03 -8.66 6.31
N GLY A 40 -13.93 -9.74 7.09
CA GLY A 40 -12.94 -9.93 8.14
C GLY A 40 -11.71 -10.75 7.72
N THR A 41 -11.62 -11.18 6.47
CA THR A 41 -10.46 -11.97 5.99
C THR A 41 -9.22 -11.07 5.89
N PRO A 42 -8.07 -11.46 6.47
CA PRO A 42 -6.82 -10.70 6.35
C PRO A 42 -6.42 -10.52 4.88
N GLY A 43 -6.02 -9.31 4.48
CA GLY A 43 -5.80 -8.93 3.08
C GLY A 43 -5.04 -9.95 2.22
N PRO A 44 -3.83 -10.39 2.59
CA PRO A 44 -3.07 -11.38 1.81
C PRO A 44 -3.77 -12.74 1.66
N LEU A 45 -4.63 -13.12 2.61
CA LEU A 45 -5.35 -14.40 2.58
C LEU A 45 -6.63 -14.35 1.73
N VAL A 46 -7.10 -13.16 1.36
CA VAL A 46 -8.32 -12.98 0.55
C VAL A 46 -8.22 -13.77 -0.76
N ALA A 47 -7.12 -13.63 -1.49
CA ALA A 47 -6.94 -14.30 -2.79
C ALA A 47 -6.94 -15.83 -2.67
N PHE A 48 -6.38 -16.37 -1.59
CA PHE A 48 -6.35 -17.81 -1.34
C PHE A 48 -7.76 -18.36 -1.10
N ILE A 49 -8.53 -17.74 -0.21
CA ILE A 49 -9.91 -18.16 0.09
C ILE A 49 -10.82 -17.97 -1.12
N ALA A 50 -10.67 -16.84 -1.83
CA ALA A 50 -11.43 -16.54 -3.03
C ALA A 50 -11.24 -17.55 -4.17
N THR A 51 -10.12 -18.28 -4.18
CA THR A 51 -9.74 -19.26 -5.22
C THR A 51 -9.79 -20.71 -4.74
N ASN A 52 -10.60 -21.01 -3.72
CA ASN A 52 -10.77 -22.36 -3.15
C ASN A 52 -9.49 -22.95 -2.51
N GLY A 53 -8.60 -22.10 -2.00
CA GLY A 53 -7.37 -22.54 -1.34
C GLY A 53 -6.24 -22.89 -2.32
N THR A 54 -6.15 -22.20 -3.45
CA THR A 54 -5.09 -22.43 -4.44
C THR A 54 -3.77 -21.78 -3.99
N TRP A 55 -2.68 -22.54 -3.91
CA TRP A 55 -1.38 -22.06 -3.41
C TRP A 55 -0.77 -20.96 -4.30
N GLN A 56 -1.01 -21.00 -5.61
CA GLN A 56 -0.57 -19.99 -6.57
C GLN A 56 -1.15 -18.61 -6.23
N ALA A 57 -2.41 -18.54 -5.82
CA ALA A 57 -3.06 -17.30 -5.46
C ALA A 57 -2.50 -16.71 -4.15
N LEU A 58 -2.09 -17.56 -3.21
CA LEU A 58 -1.44 -17.15 -1.96
C LEU A 58 -0.05 -16.57 -2.21
N VAL A 59 0.77 -17.25 -3.00
CA VAL A 59 2.12 -16.74 -3.34
C VAL A 59 2.00 -15.42 -4.10
N PHE A 60 1.08 -15.34 -5.06
CA PHE A 60 0.86 -14.11 -5.81
C PHE A 60 0.39 -12.94 -4.93
N SER A 61 -0.55 -13.16 -4.01
CA SER A 61 -1.02 -12.10 -3.10
C SER A 61 0.08 -11.62 -2.15
N LEU A 62 0.94 -12.52 -1.67
CA LEU A 62 2.11 -12.15 -0.86
C LEU A 62 3.13 -11.35 -1.66
N LEU A 63 3.36 -11.70 -2.93
CA LEU A 63 4.25 -10.94 -3.81
C LEU A 63 3.72 -9.54 -4.10
N LEU A 64 2.41 -9.39 -4.35
CA LEU A 64 1.78 -8.07 -4.50
C LEU A 64 1.90 -7.25 -3.22
N PHE A 65 1.66 -7.86 -2.06
CA PHE A 65 1.80 -7.18 -0.78
C PHE A 65 3.24 -6.71 -0.52
N ALA A 66 4.23 -7.54 -0.84
CA ALA A 66 5.63 -7.14 -0.74
C ALA A 66 6.00 -6.01 -1.72
N LEU A 67 5.47 -6.06 -2.94
CA LEU A 67 5.65 -5.02 -3.95
C LEU A 67 5.05 -3.69 -3.48
N ASP A 68 3.84 -3.71 -2.90
CA ASP A 68 3.18 -2.53 -2.35
C ASP A 68 4.03 -1.86 -1.27
N ILE A 69 4.59 -2.66 -0.35
CA ILE A 69 5.51 -2.15 0.68
C ILE A 69 6.71 -1.45 0.01
N LEU A 70 7.37 -2.12 -0.94
CA LEU A 70 8.55 -1.58 -1.62
C LEU A 70 8.26 -0.27 -2.37
N LEU A 71 7.12 -0.20 -3.05
CA LEU A 71 6.69 1.00 -3.78
C LEU A 71 6.28 2.14 -2.85
N TYR A 72 5.76 1.82 -1.66
CA TYR A 72 5.31 2.81 -0.69
C TYR A 72 6.46 3.40 0.16
N LEU A 73 7.50 2.62 0.44
CA LEU A 73 8.68 3.03 1.22
C LEU A 73 9.32 4.37 0.81
N PRO A 74 9.62 4.65 -0.48
CA PRO A 74 10.26 5.92 -0.85
C PRO A 74 9.38 7.14 -0.50
N ILE A 75 8.06 7.00 -0.60
CA ILE A 75 7.12 8.09 -0.31
C ILE A 75 7.02 8.33 1.19
N ILE A 76 7.01 7.26 2.00
CA ILE A 76 7.13 7.40 3.47
C ILE A 76 8.40 8.15 3.83
N LYS A 77 9.54 7.75 3.26
CA LYS A 77 10.83 8.37 3.59
C LYS A 77 10.81 9.87 3.28
N MET A 78 10.31 10.25 2.11
CA MET A 78 10.17 11.67 1.75
C MET A 78 9.21 12.41 2.68
N SER A 79 8.10 11.79 3.07
CA SER A 79 7.17 12.39 4.04
C SER A 79 7.81 12.59 5.41
N LYS A 80 8.70 11.67 5.82
CA LYS A 80 9.43 11.78 7.09
C LYS A 80 10.43 12.94 7.04
N ASP A 81 11.20 13.06 5.96
CA ASP A 81 12.20 14.12 5.82
C ASP A 81 11.54 15.52 5.85
N VAL A 82 10.39 15.69 5.17
CA VAL A 82 9.62 16.95 5.20
C VAL A 82 9.07 17.26 6.59
N GLN A 83 8.61 16.25 7.32
CA GLN A 83 8.09 16.44 8.68
C GLN A 83 9.20 16.85 9.65
N ASP A 84 10.36 16.20 9.57
CA ASP A 84 11.51 16.51 10.41
C ASP A 84 11.98 17.97 10.19
N GLU A 85 11.94 18.48 8.95
CA GLU A 85 12.27 19.89 8.65
C GLU A 85 11.23 20.87 9.22
N ILE A 86 9.93 20.56 9.11
CA ILE A 86 8.84 21.38 9.68
C ILE A 86 8.97 21.47 11.20
N ASP A 87 9.30 20.36 11.86
CA ASP A 87 9.43 20.31 13.32
C ASP A 87 10.61 21.18 13.79
N LEU A 88 11.74 21.17 13.07
CA LEU A 88 12.90 22.04 13.35
C LEU A 88 12.61 23.54 13.17
N LEU A 89 11.76 23.90 12.19
CA LEU A 89 11.34 25.29 11.98
C LEU A 89 10.41 25.76 13.09
N ASN A 90 9.45 24.92 13.51
CA ASN A 90 8.55 25.23 14.61
C ASN A 90 9.30 25.48 15.93
N ASP A 91 10.33 24.68 16.24
CA ASP A 91 11.16 24.88 17.44
C ASP A 91 11.94 26.20 17.41
N LYS A 92 12.44 26.61 16.24
CA LYS A 92 13.12 27.92 16.07
C LYS A 92 12.16 29.10 16.25
N GLU A 93 10.95 29.01 15.70
CA GLU A 93 9.93 30.05 15.87
C GLU A 93 9.47 30.16 17.33
N ALA A 94 9.30 29.03 18.02
CA ALA A 94 8.98 29.01 19.44
C ALA A 94 10.09 29.68 20.27
N GLY A 95 11.36 29.34 20.01
CA GLY A 95 12.50 29.97 20.68
C GLY A 95 12.60 31.48 20.44
N TYR A 96 12.35 31.96 19.21
CA TYR A 96 12.33 33.39 18.90
C TYR A 96 11.22 34.13 19.65
N LYS A 97 10.03 33.52 19.78
CA LYS A 97 8.87 34.14 20.43
C LYS A 97 9.04 34.30 21.95
N HIS A 98 9.92 33.52 22.58
CA HIS A 98 10.20 33.61 24.02
C HIS A 98 11.30 34.63 24.38
N VAL A 99 12.06 35.13 23.40
CA VAL A 99 13.18 36.08 23.62
C VAL A 99 12.74 37.54 23.46
N LYS A 100 11.55 37.79 22.89
CA LYS A 100 10.91 39.10 22.79
C LYS A 100 9.83 39.28 23.85
#